data_AF-A0A1Q3YFJ6-F1
#
_entry.id   AF-A0A1Q3YFJ6-F1
#
_cell.length_a   1.000
_cell.length_b   1.000
_cell.length_c   1.000
_cell.angle_alpha   90.00
_cell.angle_beta   90.00
_cell.angle_gamma   90.00
#
_symmetry.space_group_name_H-M   'P 1'
#
loop_
_entity.id
_entity.type
_entity.pdbx_description
1 polymer ?
#
loop_
_entity_poly.entity_id
_entity_poly.type
_entity_poly.pdbx_seq_one_letter_code
_entity_poly.pdbx_strand_id
1 'polypeptide(L)'
;MDELVKRALAKWPNVPACHGWLGLDTRGRWFLRDAATQAQGSFVQARGDRLRHPGLIDFIGRNYLSDAAGQWYFQNGPQRVYVELEATPWVWRVDPDGEISSHTQCRTRARLTLCDELGRLYADSALGLGLVHSLDVVIAADLLDRGIWPQPEHVRAEDLARRFGFVLSPQAAVPR
;
A
#
# COMPACT_ATOMS: atom_id res chain seq x y z
N MET A 1 -6.95 10.08 -9.55
CA MET A 1 -7.42 9.40 -10.77
C MET A 1 -7.37 10.35 -11.94
N ASP A 2 -6.66 9.97 -13.00
CA ASP A 2 -6.45 10.77 -14.21
C ASP A 2 -7.74 10.89 -15.05
N GLU A 3 -7.90 11.99 -15.79
CA GLU A 3 -9.11 12.23 -16.60
C GLU A 3 -9.34 11.20 -17.70
N LEU A 4 -8.26 10.67 -18.28
CA LEU A 4 -8.34 9.59 -19.28
C LEU A 4 -8.98 8.33 -18.68
N VAL A 5 -8.64 8.02 -17.43
CA VAL A 5 -9.16 6.86 -16.70
C VAL A 5 -10.65 7.04 -16.42
N LYS A 6 -11.07 8.22 -15.96
CA LYS A 6 -12.50 8.54 -15.74
C LYS A 6 -13.32 8.41 -17.02
N ARG A 7 -12.81 8.89 -18.16
CA ARG A 7 -13.48 8.76 -19.46
C ARG A 7 -13.62 7.31 -19.89
N ALA A 8 -12.58 6.50 -19.69
CA ALA A 8 -12.62 5.08 -20.03
C ALA A 8 -13.64 4.31 -19.16
N LEU A 9 -13.69 4.60 -17.85
CA LEU A 9 -14.67 4.02 -16.93
C LEU A 9 -16.12 4.38 -17.31
N ALA A 10 -16.38 5.63 -17.71
CA ALA A 10 -17.70 6.05 -18.17
C ALA A 10 -18.14 5.31 -19.45
N LYS A 11 -17.19 5.02 -20.35
CA LYS A 11 -17.47 4.31 -21.60
C LYS A 11 -17.70 2.81 -21.39
N TRP A 12 -17.00 2.19 -20.43
CA TRP A 12 -17.12 0.76 -20.13
C TRP A 12 -17.16 0.54 -18.61
N PRO A 13 -18.33 0.70 -17.96
CA PRO A 13 -18.42 0.65 -16.50
C PRO A 13 -18.26 -0.76 -15.92
N ASN A 14 -18.50 -1.81 -16.72
CA ASN A 14 -18.63 -3.19 -16.25
C ASN A 14 -17.46 -4.10 -16.66
N VAL A 15 -16.23 -3.58 -16.68
CA VAL A 15 -15.04 -4.40 -17.00
C VAL A 15 -14.66 -5.23 -15.77
N PRO A 16 -14.54 -6.57 -15.89
CA PRO A 16 -14.19 -7.43 -14.78
C PRO A 16 -12.87 -7.03 -14.13
N ALA A 17 -12.84 -7.04 -12.80
CA ALA A 17 -11.64 -6.75 -12.03
C ALA A 17 -10.62 -7.89 -12.12
N CYS A 18 -9.34 -7.53 -12.09
CA CYS A 18 -8.22 -8.45 -12.00
C CYS A 18 -7.74 -8.57 -10.55
N HIS A 19 -7.39 -9.78 -10.13
CA HIS A 19 -6.88 -10.07 -8.79
C HIS A 19 -5.57 -10.86 -8.90
N GLY A 20 -4.69 -10.71 -7.92
CA GLY A 20 -3.45 -11.49 -7.82
C GLY A 20 -2.28 -11.03 -8.70
N TRP A 21 -2.52 -10.21 -9.73
CA TRP A 21 -1.52 -9.81 -10.73
C TRP A 21 -0.58 -8.68 -10.29
N LEU A 22 -0.98 -7.84 -9.33
CA LEU A 22 -0.21 -6.69 -8.86
C LEU A 22 0.05 -6.84 -7.36
N GLY A 23 1.31 -6.69 -6.95
CA GLY A 23 1.71 -6.72 -5.54
C GLY A 23 2.48 -5.48 -5.10
N LEU A 24 2.35 -5.12 -3.82
CA LEU A 24 3.07 -4.01 -3.19
C LEU A 24 3.86 -4.51 -1.98
N ASP A 25 5.18 -4.37 -2.03
CA ASP A 25 6.06 -4.81 -0.95
C ASP A 25 6.24 -3.76 0.16
N THR A 26 6.87 -4.19 1.26
CA THR A 26 7.21 -3.36 2.43
C THR A 26 8.17 -2.19 2.16
N ARG A 27 8.74 -2.11 0.95
CA ARG A 27 9.60 -1.01 0.48
C ARG A 27 8.91 -0.09 -0.52
N GLY A 28 7.61 -0.27 -0.73
CA GLY A 28 6.84 0.53 -1.68
C GLY A 28 7.11 0.17 -3.15
N ARG A 29 7.62 -1.04 -3.42
CA ARG A 29 7.92 -1.51 -4.77
C ARG A 29 6.78 -2.36 -5.31
N TRP A 30 6.44 -2.09 -6.57
CA TRP A 30 5.42 -2.81 -7.31
C TRP A 30 5.99 -4.08 -7.94
N PHE A 31 5.18 -5.14 -7.97
CA PHE A 31 5.50 -6.41 -8.58
C PHE A 31 4.36 -6.90 -9.47
N LEU A 32 4.71 -7.48 -10.63
CA LEU A 32 3.77 -8.17 -11.50
C LEU A 32 3.88 -9.68 -11.29
N ARG A 33 2.73 -10.35 -11.22
CA ARG A 33 2.64 -11.78 -10.93
C ARG A 33 1.84 -12.47 -12.03
N ASP A 34 2.54 -13.22 -12.87
CA ASP A 34 1.90 -14.06 -13.88
C ASP A 34 1.20 -15.28 -13.26
N ALA A 35 0.48 -16.04 -14.09
CA ALA A 35 -0.25 -17.23 -13.63
C ALA A 35 0.68 -18.28 -12.98
N ALA A 36 1.90 -18.45 -13.51
CA ALA A 36 2.88 -19.37 -12.97
C ALA A 36 3.40 -18.94 -11.58
N THR A 37 3.60 -17.63 -11.37
CA THR A 37 3.95 -17.06 -10.07
C THR A 37 2.81 -17.22 -9.08
N GLN A 38 1.57 -16.94 -9.50
CA GLN A 38 0.39 -17.07 -8.63
C GLN A 38 0.16 -18.53 -8.19
N ALA A 39 0.47 -19.50 -9.06
CA ALA A 39 0.38 -20.92 -8.73
C ALA A 39 1.38 -21.36 -7.63
N GLN A 40 2.45 -20.60 -7.40
CA GLN A 40 3.47 -20.89 -6.37
C GLN A 40 3.07 -20.42 -4.96
N GLY A 41 1.96 -19.66 -4.81
CA GLY A 41 1.41 -19.30 -3.51
C GLY A 41 1.00 -17.83 -3.40
N SER A 42 0.91 -17.36 -2.15
CA SER A 42 0.60 -15.96 -1.84
C SER A 42 1.69 -15.00 -2.32
N PHE A 43 1.40 -13.69 -2.34
CA PHE A 43 2.40 -12.68 -2.72
C PHE A 43 3.67 -12.72 -1.86
N VAL A 44 3.54 -12.99 -0.56
CA VAL A 44 4.68 -13.09 0.36
C VAL A 44 5.57 -14.30 0.03
N GLN A 45 4.97 -15.39 -0.46
CA GLN A 45 5.68 -16.61 -0.86
C GLN A 45 6.29 -16.49 -2.26
N ALA A 46 5.58 -15.90 -3.21
CA ALA A 46 5.98 -15.75 -4.61
C ALA A 46 5.62 -14.35 -5.13
N ARG A 47 6.63 -13.46 -5.15
CA ARG A 47 6.46 -12.03 -5.46
C ARG A 47 6.30 -11.74 -6.95
N GLY A 48 6.88 -12.55 -7.82
CA GLY A 48 6.97 -12.29 -9.25
C GLY A 48 8.02 -11.24 -9.61
N ASP A 49 7.82 -10.55 -10.72
CA ASP A 49 8.78 -9.63 -11.29
C ASP A 49 8.60 -8.21 -10.77
N ARG A 50 9.69 -7.62 -10.27
CA ARG A 50 9.69 -6.22 -9.84
C ARG A 50 9.44 -5.32 -11.04
N LEU A 51 8.42 -4.48 -10.95
CA LEU A 51 8.17 -3.43 -11.94
C LEU A 51 9.24 -2.33 -11.84
N ARG A 52 9.85 -1.99 -12.98
CA ARG A 52 10.94 -0.99 -13.05
C ARG A 52 10.64 0.18 -13.98
N HIS A 53 9.55 0.13 -14.75
CA HIS A 53 9.22 1.16 -15.73
C HIS A 53 8.62 2.40 -15.02
N PRO A 54 9.36 3.51 -14.91
CA PRO A 54 8.98 4.63 -14.05
C PRO A 54 7.65 5.26 -14.46
N GLY A 55 7.41 5.45 -15.76
CA GLY A 55 6.14 6.01 -16.23
C GLY A 55 4.92 5.14 -15.91
N LEU A 56 5.10 3.82 -15.77
CA LEU A 56 3.99 2.93 -15.38
C LEU A 56 3.80 2.95 -13.86
N ILE A 57 4.89 3.01 -13.09
CA ILE A 57 4.84 3.17 -11.63
C ILE A 57 4.11 4.47 -11.25
N ASP A 58 4.44 5.58 -11.91
CA ASP A 58 3.78 6.86 -11.67
C ASP A 58 2.31 6.82 -12.06
N PHE A 59 1.98 6.12 -13.16
CA PHE A 59 0.60 5.92 -13.58
C PHE A 59 -0.21 5.08 -12.59
N ILE A 60 0.39 4.02 -12.03
CA ILE A 60 -0.20 3.23 -10.95
C ILE A 60 -0.46 4.15 -9.75
N GLY A 61 0.54 4.90 -9.30
CA GLY A 61 0.43 5.75 -8.11
C GLY A 61 -0.68 6.80 -8.19
N ARG A 62 -0.85 7.48 -9.33
CA ARG A 62 -1.93 8.48 -9.53
C ARG A 62 -3.34 7.88 -9.55
N ASN A 63 -3.43 6.57 -9.78
CA ASN A 63 -4.68 5.83 -9.94
C ASN A 63 -4.81 4.69 -8.89
N TYR A 64 -4.04 4.77 -7.81
CA TYR A 64 -4.06 3.85 -6.67
C TYR A 64 -5.10 4.33 -5.64
N LEU A 65 -6.08 3.49 -5.34
CA LEU A 65 -7.29 3.82 -4.57
C LEU A 65 -7.73 2.62 -3.74
N SER A 66 -8.60 2.86 -2.75
CA SER A 66 -9.32 1.82 -2.04
C SER A 66 -10.80 1.78 -2.42
N ASP A 67 -11.43 0.63 -2.28
CA ASP A 67 -12.88 0.49 -2.32
C ASP A 67 -13.49 0.47 -0.90
N ALA A 68 -14.82 0.39 -0.84
CA ALA A 68 -15.57 0.38 0.42
C ALA A 68 -15.31 -0.85 1.30
N ALA A 69 -14.72 -1.92 0.75
CA ALA A 69 -14.34 -3.12 1.49
C ALA A 69 -12.89 -3.06 1.99
N GLY A 70 -12.17 -1.94 1.78
CA GLY A 70 -10.78 -1.80 2.18
C GLY A 70 -9.80 -2.50 1.24
N GLN A 71 -10.24 -2.94 0.06
CA GLN A 71 -9.36 -3.52 -0.94
C GLN A 71 -8.72 -2.41 -1.76
N TRP A 72 -7.41 -2.48 -1.91
CA TRP A 72 -6.66 -1.50 -2.67
C TRP A 72 -6.48 -1.95 -4.10
N TYR A 73 -6.59 -1.03 -5.05
CA TYR A 73 -6.53 -1.30 -6.46
C TYR A 73 -5.87 -0.17 -7.25
N PHE A 74 -5.32 -0.53 -8.39
CA PHE A 74 -4.94 0.39 -9.46
C PHE A 74 -6.07 0.45 -10.50
N GLN A 75 -6.58 1.65 -10.80
CA GLN A 75 -7.55 1.85 -11.86
C GLN A 75 -6.84 1.99 -13.23
N ASN A 76 -6.82 0.90 -13.99
CA ASN A 76 -6.24 0.82 -15.33
C ASN A 76 -7.30 1.03 -16.41
N GLY A 77 -7.56 2.29 -16.76
CA GLY A 77 -8.69 2.61 -17.65
C GLY A 77 -10.02 2.18 -17.00
N PRO A 78 -10.87 1.37 -17.67
CA PRO A 78 -12.11 0.90 -17.07
C PRO A 78 -11.90 -0.26 -16.07
N GLN A 79 -10.73 -0.92 -16.09
CA GLN A 79 -10.49 -2.11 -15.29
C GLN A 79 -9.87 -1.77 -13.92
N ARG A 80 -10.36 -2.42 -12.87
CA ARG A 80 -9.69 -2.44 -11.57
C ARG A 80 -8.71 -3.59 -11.50
N VAL A 81 -7.49 -3.30 -11.06
CA VAL A 81 -6.46 -4.30 -10.77
C VAL A 81 -6.18 -4.25 -9.28
N TYR A 82 -6.72 -5.21 -8.52
CA TYR A 82 -6.53 -5.29 -7.08
C TYR A 82 -5.10 -5.65 -6.71
N VAL A 83 -4.64 -5.09 -5.59
CA VAL A 83 -3.26 -5.17 -5.11
C VAL A 83 -3.16 -6.16 -3.96
N GLU A 84 -2.23 -7.10 -4.10
CA GLU A 84 -1.77 -7.95 -3.01
C GLU A 84 -0.75 -7.17 -2.17
N LEU A 85 -1.07 -6.93 -0.89
CA LEU A 85 -0.24 -6.17 0.03
C LEU A 85 0.62 -7.12 0.86
N GLU A 86 1.90 -6.82 0.99
CA GLU A 86 2.74 -7.55 1.95
C GLU A 86 2.46 -7.15 3.40
N ALA A 87 2.16 -5.88 3.67
CA ALA A 87 2.00 -5.38 5.03
C ALA A 87 0.89 -4.34 5.17
N THR A 88 1.04 -3.18 4.52
CA THR A 88 0.10 -2.06 4.63
C THR A 88 -0.12 -1.41 3.28
N PRO A 89 -1.24 -0.70 3.08
CA PRO A 89 -1.53 -0.05 1.80
C PRO A 89 -0.57 1.08 1.44
N TRP A 90 0.00 1.73 2.46
CA TRP A 90 1.03 2.74 2.29
C TRP A 90 2.38 2.27 2.83
N VAL A 91 3.45 2.84 2.28
CA VAL A 91 4.81 2.75 2.79
C VAL A 91 5.31 4.18 2.84
N TRP A 92 5.71 4.62 4.03
CA TRP A 92 6.07 5.99 4.34
C TRP A 92 7.58 6.17 4.30
N ARG A 93 8.03 7.16 3.53
CA ARG A 93 9.30 7.83 3.77
C ARG A 93 9.08 8.96 4.78
N VAL A 94 10.09 9.25 5.59
CA VAL A 94 10.00 10.22 6.70
C VAL A 94 11.00 11.35 6.47
N ASP A 95 10.50 12.58 6.49
CA ASP A 95 11.32 13.78 6.42
C ASP A 95 11.70 14.25 7.84
N PRO A 96 12.87 14.89 8.06
CA PRO A 96 13.33 15.32 9.40
C PRO A 96 12.46 16.38 10.10
N ASP A 97 11.54 16.99 9.38
CA ASP A 97 10.55 17.95 9.90
C ASP A 97 9.28 17.27 10.43
N GLY A 98 9.19 15.94 10.31
CA GLY A 98 8.07 15.14 10.76
C GLY A 98 6.98 14.90 9.70
N GLU A 99 7.16 15.39 8.47
CA GLU A 99 6.29 15.02 7.36
C GLU A 99 6.59 13.61 6.85
N ILE A 100 5.58 12.98 6.25
CA ILE A 100 5.72 11.68 5.61
C ILE A 100 5.27 11.73 4.15
N SER A 101 5.92 10.96 3.30
CA SER A 101 5.55 10.79 1.89
C SER A 101 5.36 9.32 1.54
N SER A 102 4.25 9.01 0.86
CA SER A 102 3.94 7.65 0.42
C SER A 102 4.86 7.21 -0.72
N HIS A 103 4.92 5.91 -0.97
CA HIS A 103 5.48 5.32 -2.19
C HIS A 103 4.84 5.84 -3.51
N THR A 104 3.69 6.52 -3.44
CA THR A 104 3.04 7.23 -4.57
C THR A 104 3.23 8.74 -4.52
N GLN A 105 4.17 9.23 -3.70
CA GLN A 105 4.57 10.65 -3.58
C GLN A 105 3.52 11.58 -2.94
N CYS A 106 2.42 11.05 -2.39
CA CYS A 106 1.47 11.85 -1.61
C CYS A 106 2.08 12.18 -0.23
N ARG A 107 2.15 13.47 0.10
CA ARG A 107 2.64 13.98 1.40
C ARG A 107 1.51 14.14 2.41
N THR A 108 1.80 13.86 3.67
CA THR A 108 0.88 14.02 4.80
C THR A 108 1.65 14.08 6.12
N ARG A 109 0.93 14.05 7.25
CA ARG A 109 1.52 14.02 8.60
C ARG A 109 0.98 12.82 9.38
N ALA A 110 1.85 12.24 10.20
CA ALA A 110 1.47 11.21 11.14
C ALA A 110 0.50 11.78 12.19
N ARG A 111 -0.60 11.07 12.43
CA ARG A 111 -1.59 11.36 13.48
C ARG A 111 -1.43 10.44 14.68
N LEU A 112 -1.07 9.19 14.40
CA LEU A 112 -0.80 8.13 15.35
C LEU A 112 0.40 7.35 14.83
N THR A 113 1.24 6.90 15.75
CA THR A 113 2.33 5.97 15.49
C THR A 113 2.05 4.66 16.22
N LEU A 114 2.46 3.54 15.62
CA LEU A 114 2.28 2.22 16.21
C LEU A 114 3.56 1.40 16.01
N CYS A 115 3.84 0.51 16.94
CA CYS A 115 4.98 -0.41 16.86
C CYS A 115 4.51 -1.85 17.07
N ASP A 116 4.89 -2.74 16.17
CA ASP A 116 4.54 -4.16 16.29
C ASP A 116 5.55 -4.95 17.14
N GLU A 117 5.26 -6.24 17.33
CA GLU A 117 6.11 -7.18 18.06
C GLU A 117 7.49 -7.44 17.41
N LEU A 118 7.69 -7.02 16.16
CA LEU A 118 8.95 -7.13 15.42
C LEU A 118 9.73 -5.80 15.39
N GLY A 119 9.24 -4.77 16.07
CA GLY A 119 9.84 -3.43 16.08
C GLY A 119 9.60 -2.64 14.80
N ARG A 120 8.64 -3.04 13.96
CA ARG A 120 8.25 -2.25 12.79
C ARG A 120 7.41 -1.07 13.24
N LEU A 121 7.79 0.11 12.76
CA LEU A 121 7.07 1.34 13.04
C LEU A 121 6.05 1.62 11.93
N TYR A 122 4.84 1.99 12.32
CA TYR A 122 3.75 2.37 11.45
C TYR A 122 3.30 3.79 11.78
N ALA A 123 2.77 4.48 10.77
CA ALA A 123 2.11 5.76 10.96
C ALA A 123 0.73 5.75 10.30
N ASP A 124 -0.29 6.13 11.05
CA ASP A 124 -1.60 6.48 10.51
C ASP A 124 -1.64 7.97 10.19
N SER A 125 -2.40 8.33 9.15
CA SER A 125 -2.46 9.67 8.61
C SER A 125 -3.83 9.96 8.01
N ALA A 126 -3.99 11.15 7.44
CA ALA A 126 -5.18 11.46 6.65
C ALA A 126 -5.38 10.52 5.44
N LEU A 127 -4.30 9.89 4.95
CA LEU A 127 -4.34 8.94 3.83
C LEU A 127 -4.61 7.49 4.29
N GLY A 128 -4.49 7.21 5.59
CA GLY A 128 -4.58 5.87 6.17
C GLY A 128 -3.24 5.35 6.70
N LEU A 129 -3.24 4.08 7.11
CA LEU A 129 -2.10 3.40 7.71
C LEU A 129 -1.00 3.07 6.69
N GLY A 130 0.26 3.28 7.08
CA GLY A 130 1.41 2.76 6.36
C GLY A 130 2.58 2.39 7.25
N LEU A 131 3.41 1.50 6.73
CA LEU A 131 4.67 1.07 7.31
C LEU A 131 5.74 2.15 7.07
N VAL A 132 6.46 2.53 8.10
CA VAL A 132 7.65 3.38 7.96
C VAL A 132 8.76 2.58 7.30
N HIS A 133 9.33 3.14 6.23
CA HIS A 133 10.39 2.49 5.47
C HIS A 133 11.60 2.24 6.36
N SER A 134 12.21 1.05 6.25
CA SER A 134 13.29 0.62 7.14
C SER A 134 14.54 1.53 7.12
N LEU A 135 14.74 2.29 6.04
CA LEU A 135 15.85 3.27 5.93
C LEU A 135 15.62 4.55 6.75
N ASP A 136 14.38 4.84 7.14
CA ASP A 136 14.04 6.09 7.80
C ASP A 136 13.70 5.88 9.28
N VAL A 137 13.93 4.67 9.82
CA VAL A 137 13.69 4.33 11.24
C VAL A 137 14.50 5.22 12.17
N VAL A 138 15.73 5.58 11.80
CA VAL A 138 16.58 6.48 12.61
C VAL A 138 15.97 7.89 12.68
N ILE A 139 15.45 8.40 11.56
CA ILE A 139 14.80 9.71 11.51
C ILE A 139 13.51 9.66 12.34
N ALA A 140 12.73 8.60 12.20
CA ALA A 140 11.51 8.42 12.96
C ALA A 140 11.77 8.30 14.47
N ALA A 141 12.84 7.63 14.90
CA ALA A 141 13.24 7.55 16.30
C ALA A 141 13.59 8.93 16.87
N ASP A 142 14.36 9.75 16.16
CA ASP A 142 14.65 11.14 16.57
C ASP A 142 13.37 11.97 16.75
N LEU A 143 12.41 11.82 15.82
CA LEU A 143 11.12 12.52 15.89
C LEU A 143 10.28 12.08 17.09
N LEU A 144 10.34 10.81 17.47
CA LEU A 144 9.70 10.27 18.69
C LEU A 144 10.37 10.81 19.95
N ASP A 145 11.70 10.79 20.02
CA ASP A 145 12.48 11.26 21.17
C ASP A 145 12.28 12.76 21.41
N ARG A 146 12.17 13.54 20.33
CA ARG A 146 11.88 14.99 20.38
C ARG A 146 10.41 15.31 20.66
N GLY A 147 9.54 14.31 20.71
CA GLY A 147 8.09 14.49 20.91
C GLY A 147 7.38 15.19 19.74
N ILE A 148 7.99 15.22 18.56
CA ILE A 148 7.36 15.74 17.34
C ILE A 148 6.31 14.75 16.84
N TRP A 149 6.65 13.46 16.89
CA TRP A 149 5.68 12.39 16.68
C TRP A 149 5.10 11.90 18.00
N PRO A 150 3.83 11.48 18.02
CA PRO A 150 3.25 10.84 19.20
C PRO A 150 4.02 9.56 19.52
N GLN A 151 4.07 9.18 20.80
CA GLN A 151 4.69 7.93 21.23
C GLN A 151 3.93 6.72 20.66
N PRO A 152 4.63 5.68 20.19
CA PRO A 152 3.99 4.58 19.49
C PRO A 152 3.18 3.68 20.42
N GLU A 153 1.96 3.36 20.00
CA GLU A 153 1.17 2.32 20.64
C GLU A 153 1.69 0.93 20.25
N HIS A 154 1.86 0.03 21.22
CA HIS A 154 2.17 -1.36 20.94
C HIS A 154 0.96 -2.09 20.37
N VAL A 155 1.15 -2.76 19.23
CA VAL A 155 0.12 -3.50 18.52
C VAL A 155 0.65 -4.86 18.05
N ARG A 156 -0.25 -5.75 17.64
CA ARG A 156 0.12 -6.96 16.90
C ARG A 156 -0.06 -6.71 15.42
N ALA A 157 0.90 -7.12 14.59
CA ALA A 157 0.83 -6.90 13.14
C ALA A 157 -0.44 -7.49 12.51
N GLU A 158 -0.92 -8.64 13.02
CA GLU A 158 -2.13 -9.31 12.55
C GLU A 158 -3.43 -8.51 12.79
N ASP A 159 -3.44 -7.60 13.76
CA ASP A 159 -4.62 -6.80 14.10
C ASP A 159 -4.78 -5.56 13.21
N LEU A 160 -3.72 -5.15 12.51
CA LEU A 160 -3.68 -3.90 11.75
C LEU A 160 -4.72 -3.87 10.62
N ALA A 161 -4.81 -4.94 9.84
CA ALA A 161 -5.76 -5.05 8.73
C ALA A 161 -7.21 -4.84 9.18
N ARG A 162 -7.58 -5.49 10.30
CA ARG A 162 -8.90 -5.36 10.92
C ARG A 162 -9.12 -3.99 11.53
N ARG A 163 -8.13 -3.44 12.24
CA ARG A 163 -8.23 -2.15 12.94
C ARG A 163 -8.33 -0.97 11.97
N PHE A 164 -7.60 -1.00 10.86
CA PHE A 164 -7.52 0.10 9.90
C PHE A 164 -8.32 -0.17 8.61
N GLY A 165 -9.04 -1.30 8.53
CA GLY A 165 -9.99 -1.59 7.47
C GLY A 165 -9.34 -1.76 6.10
N PHE A 166 -8.28 -2.55 6.00
CA PHE A 166 -7.67 -2.92 4.71
C PHE A 166 -7.52 -4.43 4.55
N VAL A 167 -7.44 -4.89 3.30
CA VAL A 167 -7.32 -6.32 2.96
C VAL A 167 -5.94 -6.61 2.38
N LEU A 168 -5.23 -7.58 2.97
CA LEU A 168 -3.90 -8.00 2.50
C LEU A 168 -3.94 -8.72 1.15
N SER A 169 -4.91 -9.63 0.98
CA SER A 169 -5.06 -10.43 -0.24
C SER A 169 -6.48 -10.39 -0.76
N PRO A 170 -6.81 -9.45 -1.65
CA PRO A 170 -8.07 -9.46 -2.39
C PRO A 170 -8.31 -10.78 -3.13
N GLN A 171 -7.24 -11.40 -3.69
CA GLN A 171 -7.35 -12.69 -4.39
C GLN A 171 -7.88 -13.82 -3.49
N ALA A 172 -7.54 -13.82 -2.20
CA ALA A 172 -8.00 -14.85 -1.27
C ALA A 172 -9.52 -14.78 -0.99
N ALA A 173 -10.15 -13.62 -1.23
CA ALA A 173 -11.60 -13.44 -1.06
C ALA A 173 -12.40 -13.81 -2.32
N VAL A 174 -11.76 -14.03 -3.46
CA VAL A 174 -12.42 -14.42 -4.71
C VAL A 174 -12.69 -15.92 -4.69
N PRO A 175 -13.96 -16.38 -4.86
CA PRO A 175 -14.27 -17.80 -5.00
C PRO A 175 -13.50 -18.41 -6.17
N ARG A 176 -12.90 -19.59 -5.95
CA ARG A 176 -12.25 -20.38 -7.00
C ARG A 176 -13.25 -21.12 -7.87
#